data_AF-A0A9D9UD57-F1
#
_entry.id   AF-A0A9D9UD57-F1
#
_cell.length_a   1.000
_cell.length_b   1.000
_cell.length_c   1.000
_cell.angle_alpha   90.00
_cell.angle_beta   90.00
_cell.angle_gamma   90.00
#
_symmetry.space_group_name_H-M   'P 1'
#
loop_
_entity.id
_entity.type
_entity.pdbx_description
1 polymer ?
#
loop_
_entity_poly.entity_id
_entity_poly.type
_entity_poly.pdbx_seq_one_letter_code
_entity_poly.pdbx_strand_id
1 'polypeptide(L)'
;MPGRLADRIFSWIDASLAALGHGFIQQWTKVERSYRRPLSWLAFHLKFAFYPLLALGAIAWLAWDWNDARSLDSAEDAIFDQVVQWRPFEPKPSGRVVVVEIDECSIAHFRARGEGGWPWSRQRHADLLDQLDRAGVRAVGYDVLFADSSQDDPLGDQTLEAMALGGAGRFVFGSTRLHPDYDESSSLRASQAPGAFALVPAPRVDPRVALLLPYGEAMTRYSAIANVSRNKDGVLRDIPLRESAGDWALPSL
;
A
#
# COMPACT_ATOMS: atom_id res chain seq x y z
N MET A 1 -45.72 26.09 19.38
CA MET A 1 -44.77 27.21 19.60
C MET A 1 -43.32 26.74 19.39
N PRO A 2 -42.85 26.51 18.15
CA PRO A 2 -41.50 25.98 17.88
C PRO A 2 -40.43 27.06 17.60
N GLY A 3 -40.82 28.27 17.20
CA GLY A 3 -39.88 29.31 16.72
C GLY A 3 -38.90 29.84 17.76
N ARG A 4 -39.34 30.07 19.01
CA ARG A 4 -38.49 30.67 20.06
C ARG A 4 -37.29 29.83 20.48
N LEU A 5 -37.37 28.51 20.29
CA LEU A 5 -36.29 27.58 20.67
C LEU A 5 -35.24 27.51 19.56
N ALA A 6 -35.68 27.52 18.30
CA ALA A 6 -34.81 27.62 17.14
C ALA A 6 -34.06 28.97 17.12
N ASP A 7 -34.75 30.08 17.35
CA ASP A 7 -34.13 31.42 17.38
C ASP A 7 -33.06 31.54 18.47
N ARG A 8 -33.28 30.93 19.63
CA ARG A 8 -32.28 30.88 20.71
C ARG A 8 -31.05 30.07 20.30
N ILE A 9 -31.23 28.93 19.64
CA ILE A 9 -30.13 28.10 19.17
C ILE A 9 -29.31 28.84 18.10
N PHE A 10 -29.96 29.47 17.13
CA PHE A 10 -29.27 30.26 16.11
C PHE A 10 -28.50 31.45 16.72
N SER A 11 -29.12 32.18 17.65
CA SER A 11 -28.42 33.29 18.34
C SER A 11 -27.21 32.84 19.16
N TRP A 12 -27.27 31.63 19.73
CA TRP A 12 -26.15 31.06 20.49
C TRP A 12 -25.01 30.60 19.57
N ILE A 13 -25.35 30.04 18.41
CA ILE A 13 -24.38 29.68 17.37
C ILE A 13 -23.69 30.93 16.83
N ASP A 14 -24.45 31.98 16.48
CA ASP A 14 -23.91 33.24 15.99
C ASP A 14 -22.99 33.91 17.02
N ALA A 15 -23.40 33.94 18.30
CA ALA A 15 -22.58 34.47 19.38
C ALA A 15 -21.29 33.65 19.58
N SER A 16 -21.36 32.33 19.44
CA SER A 16 -20.20 31.45 19.56
C SER A 16 -19.23 31.62 18.39
N LEU A 17 -19.74 31.73 17.16
CA LEU A 17 -18.94 32.00 15.96
C LEU A 17 -18.27 33.38 16.03
N ALA A 18 -18.98 34.40 16.50
CA ALA A 18 -18.42 35.73 16.70
C ALA A 18 -17.30 35.75 17.76
N ALA A 19 -17.49 35.04 18.88
CA ALA A 19 -16.48 34.91 19.94
C ALA A 19 -15.24 34.15 19.45
N LEU A 20 -15.44 33.07 18.69
CA LEU A 20 -14.36 32.31 18.06
C LEU A 20 -13.61 33.15 17.02
N GLY A 21 -14.32 33.90 16.17
CA GLY A 21 -13.72 34.80 15.19
C GLY A 21 -12.88 35.91 15.85
N HIS A 22 -13.39 36.51 16.91
CA HIS A 22 -12.65 37.54 17.65
C HIS A 22 -11.43 36.97 18.37
N GLY A 23 -11.56 35.79 18.98
CA GLY A 23 -10.44 35.06 19.59
C GLY A 23 -9.36 34.70 18.57
N PHE A 24 -9.77 34.23 17.39
CA PHE A 24 -8.87 33.93 16.28
C PHE A 24 -8.10 35.18 15.83
N ILE A 25 -8.79 36.31 15.58
CA ILE A 25 -8.14 37.56 15.16
C ILE A 25 -7.13 38.05 16.20
N GLN A 26 -7.45 37.97 17.49
CA GLN A 26 -6.53 38.39 18.54
C GLN A 26 -5.28 37.50 18.63
N GLN A 27 -5.44 36.18 18.52
CA GLN A 27 -4.31 35.26 18.54
C GLN A 27 -3.47 35.40 17.26
N TRP A 28 -4.13 35.55 16.12
CA TRP A 28 -3.48 35.80 14.82
C TRP A 28 -2.66 37.09 14.85
N THR A 29 -3.19 38.17 15.44
CA THR A 29 -2.46 39.44 15.57
C THR A 29 -1.22 39.31 16.46
N LYS A 30 -1.25 38.47 17.51
CA LYS A 30 -0.08 38.18 18.35
C LYS A 30 0.99 37.41 17.57
N VAL A 31 0.59 36.39 16.82
CA VAL A 31 1.48 35.62 15.93
C VAL A 31 2.08 36.55 14.88
N GLU A 32 1.27 37.41 14.26
CA GLU A 32 1.72 38.38 13.25
C GLU A 32 2.82 39.31 13.78
N ARG A 33 2.62 39.85 14.99
CA ARG A 33 3.59 40.74 15.63
C ARG A 33 4.87 40.00 16.04
N SER A 34 4.76 38.72 16.43
CA SER A 34 5.90 37.91 16.83
C SER A 34 6.87 37.63 15.68
N TYR A 35 6.38 37.35 14.46
CA TYR A 35 7.29 37.13 13.32
C TYR A 35 7.72 38.44 12.64
N ARG A 36 6.87 39.47 12.63
CA ARG A 36 7.21 40.75 11.97
C ARG A 36 8.41 41.43 12.61
N ARG A 37 8.53 41.44 13.95
CA ARG A 37 9.63 42.15 14.66
C ARG A 37 11.04 41.66 14.28
N PRO A 38 11.37 40.36 14.35
CA PRO A 38 12.69 39.87 13.96
C PRO A 38 12.95 40.04 12.45
N LEU A 39 11.95 39.82 11.59
CA LEU A 39 12.09 40.00 10.14
C LEU A 39 12.30 41.47 9.75
N SER A 40 11.62 42.40 10.42
CA SER A 40 11.79 43.83 10.20
C SER A 40 13.18 44.30 10.65
N TRP A 41 13.69 43.77 11.77
CA TRP A 41 15.04 44.04 12.24
C TRP A 41 16.11 43.52 11.26
N LEU A 42 15.93 42.30 10.76
CA LEU A 42 16.79 41.70 9.74
C LEU A 42 16.76 42.50 8.43
N ALA A 43 15.57 42.88 7.95
CA ALA A 43 15.39 43.70 6.76
C ALA A 43 15.99 45.11 6.92
N PHE A 44 15.96 45.67 8.14
CA PHE A 44 16.57 46.97 8.42
C PHE A 44 18.10 46.92 8.44
N HIS A 45 18.70 45.83 8.91
CA HIS A 45 20.16 45.62 8.87
C HIS A 45 20.68 45.24 7.48
N LEU A 46 19.90 44.46 6.71
CA LEU A 46 20.26 44.04 5.35
C LEU A 46 19.81 45.03 4.25
N LYS A 47 19.03 46.07 4.59
CA LYS A 47 18.54 47.14 3.70
C LYS A 47 18.08 46.58 2.34
N PHE A 48 18.69 47.04 1.24
CA PHE A 48 18.35 46.66 -0.13
C PHE A 48 18.74 45.22 -0.50
N ALA A 49 19.57 44.55 0.31
CA ALA A 49 20.01 43.18 0.06
C ALA A 49 19.02 42.14 0.58
N PHE A 50 18.07 42.51 1.45
CA PHE A 50 17.14 41.55 2.04
C PHE A 50 16.28 40.83 1.00
N TYR A 51 15.57 41.57 0.15
CA TYR A 51 14.71 41.00 -0.88
C TYR A 51 15.47 40.19 -1.96
N PRO A 52 16.63 40.64 -2.49
CA PRO A 52 17.39 39.81 -3.42
C PRO A 52 18.03 38.59 -2.76
N LEU A 53 18.48 38.65 -1.50
CA LEU A 53 18.97 37.46 -0.78
C LEU A 53 17.85 36.49 -0.46
N LEU A 54 16.66 36.98 -0.12
CA LEU A 54 15.46 36.16 0.05
C LEU A 54 15.09 35.47 -1.26
N ALA A 55 15.09 36.21 -2.37
CA ALA A 55 14.82 35.66 -3.70
C ALA A 55 15.88 34.63 -4.11
N LEU A 56 17.16 34.90 -3.88
CA LEU A 56 18.24 33.94 -4.12
C LEU A 56 18.13 32.71 -3.23
N GLY A 57 17.75 32.85 -1.96
CA GLY A 57 17.48 31.74 -1.07
C GLY A 57 16.28 30.90 -1.53
N ALA A 58 15.20 31.54 -1.97
CA ALA A 58 14.04 30.86 -2.52
C ALA A 58 14.37 30.14 -3.84
N ILE A 59 15.15 30.76 -4.73
CA ILE A 59 15.61 30.15 -5.99
C ILE A 59 16.58 29.01 -5.71
N ALA A 60 17.50 29.16 -4.75
CA ALA A 60 18.42 28.10 -4.36
C ALA A 60 17.68 26.91 -3.72
N TRP A 61 16.66 27.19 -2.91
CA TRP A 61 15.78 26.16 -2.35
C TRP A 61 14.97 25.46 -3.44
N LEU A 62 14.35 26.20 -4.37
CA LEU A 62 13.65 25.64 -5.53
C LEU A 62 14.57 24.85 -6.47
N ALA A 63 15.81 25.29 -6.67
CA ALA A 63 16.80 24.59 -7.50
C ALA A 63 17.31 23.32 -6.82
N TRP A 64 17.50 23.35 -5.50
CA TRP A 64 17.77 22.16 -4.69
C TRP A 64 16.60 21.17 -4.77
N ASP A 65 15.38 21.66 -4.59
CA ASP A 65 14.14 20.88 -4.66
C ASP A 65 13.87 20.31 -6.06
N TRP A 66 14.13 21.08 -7.12
CA TRP A 66 14.03 20.58 -8.50
C TRP A 66 14.99 19.42 -8.77
N ASN A 67 16.19 19.47 -8.18
CA ASN A 67 17.17 18.40 -8.31
C ASN A 67 16.91 17.23 -7.36
N ASP A 68 16.17 17.48 -6.28
CA ASP A 68 15.80 16.52 -5.25
C ASP A 68 14.27 16.39 -5.19
N ALA A 69 13.67 15.95 -6.30
CA ALA A 69 12.23 15.68 -6.49
C ALA A 69 11.61 14.66 -5.48
N ARG A 70 12.33 14.39 -4.39
CA ARG A 70 12.14 13.39 -3.34
C ARG A 70 11.90 14.01 -1.97
N SER A 71 12.09 15.32 -1.81
CA SER A 71 11.88 16.08 -0.57
C SER A 71 10.39 16.21 -0.22
N LEU A 72 9.54 16.50 -1.21
CA LEU A 72 8.10 16.64 -1.00
C LEU A 72 7.40 15.33 -0.63
N ASP A 73 7.82 14.18 -1.18
CA ASP A 73 7.24 12.87 -0.84
C ASP A 73 7.26 12.63 0.68
N SER A 74 8.35 13.00 1.35
CA SER A 74 8.50 12.79 2.79
C SER A 74 7.58 13.69 3.62
N ALA A 75 7.34 14.91 3.14
CA ALA A 75 6.40 15.84 3.78
C ALA A 75 4.95 15.40 3.54
N GLU A 76 4.65 14.90 2.35
CA GLU A 76 3.34 14.31 2.01
C GLU A 76 3.06 13.07 2.84
N ASP A 77 4.00 12.12 2.93
CA ASP A 77 3.90 10.92 3.76
C ASP A 77 3.65 11.27 5.24
N ALA A 78 4.37 12.25 5.79
CA ALA A 78 4.18 12.70 7.17
C ALA A 78 2.80 13.34 7.40
N ILE A 79 2.32 14.13 6.44
CA ILE A 79 0.97 14.71 6.49
C ILE A 79 -0.09 13.61 6.38
N PHE A 80 0.10 12.66 5.46
CA PHE A 80 -0.80 11.53 5.27
C PHE A 80 -0.91 10.71 6.56
N ASP A 81 0.21 10.36 7.19
CA ASP A 81 0.23 9.63 8.45
C ASP A 81 -0.50 10.38 9.56
N GLN A 82 -0.27 11.68 9.68
CA GLN A 82 -0.95 12.53 10.65
C GLN A 82 -2.47 12.54 10.40
N VAL A 83 -2.90 12.67 9.13
CA VAL A 83 -4.32 12.64 8.77
C VAL A 83 -4.95 11.28 9.09
N VAL A 84 -4.24 10.18 8.79
CA VAL A 84 -4.71 8.81 9.05
C VAL A 84 -4.81 8.52 10.54
N GLN A 85 -3.85 8.98 11.34
CA GLN A 85 -3.85 8.81 12.81
C GLN A 85 -4.93 9.68 13.48
N TRP A 86 -5.15 10.89 12.98
CA TRP A 86 -6.09 11.86 13.55
C TRP A 86 -7.47 11.79 12.89
N ARG A 87 -7.72 10.77 12.07
CA ARG A 87 -8.99 10.62 11.35
C ARG A 87 -10.15 10.61 12.35
N PRO A 88 -11.11 11.54 12.26
CA PRO A 88 -12.22 11.59 13.21
C PRO A 88 -13.24 10.47 12.96
N PHE A 89 -13.23 9.87 11.77
CA PHE A 89 -14.15 8.81 11.36
C PHE A 89 -13.39 7.68 10.72
N GLU A 90 -13.66 6.45 11.16
CA GLU A 90 -13.16 5.24 10.54
C GLU A 90 -14.17 4.70 9.53
N PRO A 91 -13.75 4.39 8.28
CA PRO A 91 -14.64 3.75 7.32
C PRO A 91 -15.15 2.42 7.86
N LYS A 92 -16.47 2.17 7.74
CA LYS A 92 -17.02 0.87 8.11
C LYS A 92 -16.47 -0.21 7.16
N PRO A 93 -15.99 -1.36 7.69
CA PRO A 93 -15.58 -2.48 6.86
C PRO A 93 -16.71 -2.91 5.94
N SER A 94 -16.37 -3.23 4.68
CA SER A 94 -17.39 -3.61 3.69
C SER A 94 -18.07 -4.95 4.00
N GLY A 95 -17.48 -5.77 4.87
CA GLY A 95 -17.94 -7.14 5.16
C GLY A 95 -17.78 -8.12 3.99
N ARG A 96 -17.14 -7.72 2.89
CA ARG A 96 -16.96 -8.54 1.68
C ARG A 96 -15.59 -9.17 1.54
N VAL A 97 -14.65 -8.78 2.39
CA VAL A 97 -13.26 -9.25 2.43
C VAL A 97 -13.00 -9.76 3.84
N VAL A 98 -12.39 -10.94 3.93
CA VAL A 98 -11.99 -11.58 5.19
C VAL A 98 -10.51 -11.90 5.05
N VAL A 99 -9.74 -11.59 6.09
CA VAL A 99 -8.33 -11.98 6.21
C VAL A 99 -8.29 -13.24 7.07
N VAL A 100 -7.65 -14.29 6.54
CA VAL A 100 -7.43 -15.55 7.25
C VAL A 100 -5.95 -15.63 7.60
N GLU A 101 -5.65 -15.51 8.89
CA GLU A 101 -4.28 -15.49 9.39
C GLU A 101 -3.82 -16.88 9.84
N ILE A 102 -2.52 -17.14 9.65
CA ILE A 102 -1.84 -18.29 10.27
C ILE A 102 -1.14 -17.76 11.52
N ASP A 103 -1.85 -17.79 12.64
CA ASP A 103 -1.37 -17.27 13.92
C ASP A 103 -0.71 -18.34 14.79
N GLU A 104 -0.06 -17.90 15.87
CA GLU A 104 0.60 -18.79 16.84
C GLU A 104 -0.39 -19.76 17.51
N CYS A 105 -1.64 -19.33 17.73
CA CYS A 105 -2.68 -20.19 18.30
C CYS A 105 -3.03 -21.34 17.36
N SER A 106 -3.15 -21.08 16.06
CA SER A 106 -3.42 -22.09 15.03
C SER A 106 -2.24 -23.05 14.88
N ILE A 107 -1.01 -22.54 14.87
CA ILE A 107 0.20 -23.38 14.83
C ILE A 107 0.29 -24.27 16.07
N ALA A 108 0.05 -23.71 17.26
CA ALA A 108 0.07 -24.48 18.51
C ALA A 108 -1.05 -25.52 18.55
N HIS A 109 -2.24 -25.21 18.03
CA HIS A 109 -3.36 -26.13 17.94
C HIS A 109 -3.00 -27.40 17.15
N PHE A 110 -2.45 -27.24 15.95
CA PHE A 110 -2.04 -28.39 15.13
C PHE A 110 -0.84 -29.14 15.70
N ARG A 111 0.11 -28.43 16.33
CA ARG A 111 1.22 -29.07 17.04
C ARG A 111 0.72 -29.96 18.18
N ALA A 112 -0.24 -29.48 18.98
CA ALA A 112 -0.82 -30.24 20.09
C ALA A 112 -1.61 -31.48 19.61
N ARG A 113 -2.10 -31.46 18.38
CA ARG A 113 -2.76 -32.60 17.72
C ARG A 113 -1.80 -33.60 17.10
N GLY A 114 -0.49 -33.35 17.16
CA GLY A 114 0.53 -34.22 16.57
C GLY A 114 0.68 -34.06 15.04
N GLU A 115 0.10 -33.01 14.46
CA GLU A 115 0.08 -32.78 13.01
C GLU A 115 1.18 -31.79 12.55
N GLY A 116 2.19 -31.53 13.39
CA GLY A 116 3.33 -30.66 13.06
C GLY A 116 3.10 -29.16 13.30
N GLY A 117 4.20 -28.40 13.21
CA GLY A 117 4.21 -26.93 13.30
C GLY A 117 4.24 -26.26 11.92
N TRP A 118 4.65 -25.00 11.88
CA TRP A 118 5.00 -24.31 10.63
C TRP A 118 6.38 -24.77 10.12
N PRO A 119 6.60 -24.92 8.80
CA PRO A 119 5.64 -24.78 7.71
C PRO A 119 4.59 -25.90 7.69
N TRP A 120 3.36 -25.55 7.32
CA TRP A 120 2.28 -26.53 7.22
C TRP A 120 2.45 -27.43 5.99
N SER A 121 1.90 -28.65 6.08
CA SER A 121 1.86 -29.58 4.94
C SER A 121 1.03 -28.99 3.80
N ARG A 122 1.35 -29.39 2.57
CA ARG A 122 0.67 -28.93 1.36
C ARG A 122 -0.75 -29.47 1.30
N GLN A 123 -0.95 -30.68 1.86
CA GLN A 123 -2.28 -31.20 2.11
C GLN A 123 -3.12 -30.27 3.00
N ARG A 124 -2.57 -29.67 4.06
CA ARG A 124 -3.33 -28.73 4.92
C ARG A 124 -3.73 -27.46 4.17
N HIS A 125 -2.84 -26.95 3.32
CA HIS A 125 -3.16 -25.80 2.46
C HIS A 125 -4.30 -26.14 1.48
N ALA A 126 -4.30 -27.37 0.92
CA ALA A 126 -5.37 -27.84 0.05
C ALA A 126 -6.71 -28.00 0.80
N ASP A 127 -6.68 -28.57 2.00
CA ASP A 127 -7.86 -28.74 2.85
C ASP A 127 -8.47 -27.37 3.24
N LEU A 128 -7.64 -26.37 3.48
CA LEU A 128 -8.09 -24.99 3.73
C LEU A 128 -8.81 -24.42 2.50
N LEU A 129 -8.24 -24.57 1.31
CA LEU A 129 -8.90 -24.10 0.08
C LEU A 129 -10.21 -24.84 -0.20
N ASP A 130 -10.30 -26.15 0.05
CA ASP A 130 -11.54 -26.92 -0.10
C ASP A 130 -12.63 -26.42 0.88
N GLN A 131 -12.27 -26.14 2.13
CA GLN A 131 -13.22 -25.56 3.09
C GLN A 131 -13.70 -24.17 2.69
N LEU A 132 -12.79 -23.31 2.22
CA LEU A 132 -13.15 -21.98 1.73
C LEU A 132 -14.03 -22.05 0.48
N ASP A 133 -13.75 -22.98 -0.43
CA ASP A 133 -14.59 -23.20 -1.61
C ASP A 133 -16.02 -23.60 -1.24
N ARG A 134 -16.15 -24.57 -0.34
CA ARG A 134 -17.46 -25.04 0.17
C ARG A 134 -18.22 -23.94 0.89
N ALA A 135 -17.51 -22.98 1.50
CA ALA A 135 -18.11 -21.79 2.10
C ALA A 135 -18.60 -20.76 1.06
N GLY A 136 -18.30 -20.95 -0.24
CA GLY A 136 -18.79 -20.11 -1.32
C GLY A 136 -18.00 -18.81 -1.50
N VAL A 137 -16.72 -18.78 -1.13
CA VAL A 137 -15.86 -17.61 -1.39
C VAL A 137 -15.77 -17.34 -2.89
N ARG A 138 -15.77 -16.06 -3.29
CA ARG A 138 -15.64 -15.68 -4.71
C ARG A 138 -14.23 -15.90 -5.25
N ALA A 139 -13.23 -15.63 -4.41
CA ALA A 139 -11.82 -15.80 -4.71
C ALA A 139 -11.01 -15.87 -3.41
N VAL A 140 -9.80 -16.43 -3.49
CA VAL A 140 -8.79 -16.48 -2.43
C VAL A 140 -7.47 -16.00 -3.01
N GLY A 141 -6.91 -14.94 -2.43
CA GLY A 141 -5.51 -14.56 -2.64
C GLY A 141 -4.64 -15.23 -1.58
N TYR A 142 -3.61 -15.95 -2.00
CA TYR A 142 -2.78 -16.77 -1.13
C TYR A 142 -1.41 -16.12 -0.90
N ASP A 143 -1.24 -15.46 0.25
CA ASP A 143 0.03 -14.84 0.66
C ASP A 143 0.95 -15.86 1.38
N VAL A 144 1.24 -16.96 0.68
CA VAL A 144 2.27 -17.93 1.07
C VAL A 144 2.98 -18.35 -0.20
N LEU A 145 4.31 -18.27 -0.18
CA LEU A 145 5.11 -18.62 -1.34
C LEU A 145 5.37 -20.13 -1.41
N PHE A 146 4.97 -20.72 -2.53
CA PHE A 146 5.11 -22.14 -2.82
C PHE A 146 6.19 -22.36 -3.88
N ALA A 147 7.40 -21.82 -3.69
CA ALA A 147 8.43 -21.79 -4.74
C ALA A 147 8.86 -23.19 -5.26
N ASP A 148 9.05 -24.14 -4.34
CA ASP A 148 9.53 -25.49 -4.66
C ASP A 148 8.51 -26.55 -4.25
N SER A 149 8.51 -27.67 -4.99
CA SER A 149 7.78 -28.87 -4.63
C SER A 149 8.25 -29.43 -3.29
N SER A 150 7.31 -29.88 -2.46
CA SER A 150 7.59 -30.50 -1.16
C SER A 150 8.13 -31.92 -1.33
N GLN A 151 9.35 -32.16 -0.84
CA GLN A 151 9.92 -33.52 -0.85
C GLN A 151 9.22 -34.45 0.17
N ASP A 152 8.75 -33.88 1.28
CA ASP A 152 8.12 -34.62 2.38
C ASP A 152 6.61 -34.80 2.19
N ASP A 153 5.99 -34.02 1.28
CA ASP A 153 4.55 -34.09 0.99
C ASP A 153 4.21 -34.06 -0.51
N PRO A 154 4.68 -35.04 -1.33
CA PRO A 154 4.42 -35.05 -2.77
C PRO A 154 2.95 -35.28 -3.12
N LEU A 155 2.18 -35.92 -2.24
CA LEU A 155 0.75 -36.11 -2.42
C LEU A 155 0.00 -34.81 -2.15
N GLY A 156 0.36 -34.09 -1.08
CA GLY A 156 -0.20 -32.78 -0.78
C GLY A 156 0.09 -31.76 -1.87
N ASP A 157 1.25 -31.82 -2.53
CA ASP A 157 1.53 -31.02 -3.73
C ASP A 157 0.53 -31.28 -4.85
N GLN A 158 0.26 -32.55 -5.16
CA GLN A 158 -0.71 -32.93 -6.18
C GLN A 158 -2.12 -32.48 -5.80
N THR A 159 -2.50 -32.60 -4.52
CA THR A 159 -3.81 -32.14 -4.04
C THR A 159 -3.93 -30.62 -4.15
N LEU A 160 -2.91 -29.86 -3.73
CA LEU A 160 -2.93 -28.40 -3.78
C LEU A 160 -2.98 -27.88 -5.23
N GLU A 161 -2.20 -28.49 -6.12
CA GLU A 161 -2.24 -28.20 -7.55
C GLU A 161 -3.60 -28.54 -8.17
N ALA A 162 -4.22 -29.66 -7.78
CA ALA A 162 -5.58 -30.00 -8.21
C ALA A 162 -6.62 -28.98 -7.72
N MET A 163 -6.45 -28.46 -6.50
CA MET A 163 -7.27 -27.36 -5.99
C MET A 163 -7.07 -26.08 -6.79
N ALA A 164 -5.83 -25.73 -7.14
CA ALA A 164 -5.53 -24.59 -8.00
C ALA A 164 -6.20 -24.71 -9.37
N LEU A 165 -6.12 -25.89 -10.00
CA LEU A 165 -6.75 -26.17 -11.27
C LEU A 165 -8.28 -26.10 -11.18
N GLY A 166 -8.88 -26.75 -10.18
CA GLY A 166 -10.32 -26.77 -9.95
C GLY A 166 -10.88 -25.40 -9.58
N GLY A 167 -10.08 -24.56 -8.93
CA GLY A 167 -10.42 -23.17 -8.63
C GLY A 167 -10.52 -22.27 -9.87
N ALA A 168 -9.97 -22.68 -11.02
CA ALA A 168 -10.07 -22.01 -12.32
C ALA A 168 -9.81 -20.50 -12.26
N GLY A 169 -8.75 -20.08 -11.54
CA GLY A 169 -8.37 -18.68 -11.36
C GLY A 169 -9.04 -17.94 -10.21
N ARG A 170 -9.97 -18.57 -9.48
CA ARG A 170 -10.49 -18.02 -8.21
C ARG A 170 -9.47 -18.12 -7.08
N PHE A 171 -8.55 -19.07 -7.15
CA PHE A 171 -7.45 -19.21 -6.19
C PHE A 171 -6.19 -18.68 -6.85
N VAL A 172 -5.68 -17.58 -6.32
CA VAL A 172 -4.51 -16.89 -6.87
C VAL A 172 -3.35 -17.05 -5.90
N PHE A 173 -2.25 -17.63 -6.37
CA PHE A 173 -1.07 -17.94 -5.57
C PHE A 173 -0.04 -16.81 -5.65
N GLY A 174 0.71 -16.62 -4.56
CA GLY A 174 1.82 -15.67 -4.54
C GLY A 174 2.96 -16.11 -5.45
N SER A 175 3.39 -15.20 -6.32
CA SER A 175 4.68 -15.21 -7.00
C SER A 175 5.50 -14.01 -6.55
N THR A 176 6.81 -14.05 -6.75
CA THR A 176 7.70 -12.95 -6.36
C THR A 176 8.47 -12.43 -7.56
N ARG A 177 8.40 -11.12 -7.78
CA ARG A 177 9.33 -10.42 -8.65
C ARG A 177 10.71 -10.38 -8.01
N LEU A 178 11.69 -10.96 -8.70
CA LEU A 178 13.09 -10.88 -8.28
C LEU A 178 13.71 -9.53 -8.66
N HIS A 179 14.87 -9.21 -8.09
CA HIS A 179 15.57 -7.96 -8.39
C HIS A 179 15.86 -7.84 -9.91
N PRO A 180 15.77 -6.65 -10.53
CA PRO A 180 15.99 -6.47 -11.97
C PRO A 180 17.33 -7.00 -12.49
N ASP A 181 18.35 -7.09 -11.64
CA ASP A 181 19.66 -7.68 -12.00
C ASP A 181 19.56 -9.15 -12.45
N TYR A 182 18.48 -9.86 -12.10
CA TYR A 182 18.21 -11.22 -12.53
C TYR A 182 17.44 -11.29 -13.86
N ASP A 183 16.99 -10.17 -14.43
CA ASP A 183 16.18 -10.17 -15.65
C ASP A 183 16.94 -10.66 -16.87
N GLU A 184 18.23 -10.34 -16.95
CA GLU A 184 19.07 -10.75 -18.07
C GLU A 184 19.22 -12.28 -18.16
N SER A 185 19.21 -12.97 -17.02
CA SER A 185 19.28 -14.43 -16.94
C SER A 185 17.92 -15.11 -17.02
N SER A 186 16.82 -14.35 -16.93
CA SER A 186 15.47 -14.90 -17.02
C SER A 186 15.12 -15.33 -18.45
N SER A 187 14.53 -16.52 -18.57
CA SER A 187 13.95 -17.00 -19.83
C SER A 187 12.57 -16.39 -20.11
N LEU A 188 11.91 -15.85 -19.09
CA LEU A 188 10.53 -15.39 -19.14
C LEU A 188 10.44 -13.95 -19.66
N ARG A 189 9.57 -13.73 -20.65
CA ARG A 189 9.19 -12.39 -21.13
C ARG A 189 8.05 -11.81 -20.29
N ALA A 190 7.97 -10.48 -20.20
CA ALA A 190 6.89 -9.80 -19.50
C ALA A 190 5.51 -10.20 -20.02
N SER A 191 5.37 -10.37 -21.35
CA SER A 191 4.15 -10.85 -21.99
C SER A 191 3.74 -12.29 -21.63
N GLN A 192 4.69 -13.09 -21.16
CA GLN A 192 4.49 -14.51 -20.83
C GLN A 192 4.22 -14.74 -19.35
N ALA A 193 4.40 -13.71 -18.52
CA ALA A 193 4.19 -13.84 -17.09
C ALA A 193 2.70 -14.06 -16.76
N PRO A 194 2.40 -14.77 -15.64
CA PRO A 194 1.04 -15.03 -15.21
C PRO A 194 0.21 -13.75 -15.06
N GLY A 195 -0.97 -13.74 -15.69
CA GLY A 195 -1.90 -12.60 -15.63
C GLY A 195 -1.42 -11.32 -16.31
N ALA A 196 -0.30 -11.34 -17.04
CA ALA A 196 0.23 -10.15 -17.69
C ALA A 196 -0.76 -9.56 -18.72
N PHE A 197 -0.83 -8.23 -18.77
CA PHE A 197 -1.68 -7.50 -19.72
C PHE A 197 -0.94 -6.32 -20.35
N ALA A 198 -1.30 -6.01 -21.60
CA ALA A 198 -0.69 -4.91 -22.33
C ALA A 198 -1.20 -3.56 -21.81
N LEU A 199 -0.29 -2.60 -21.65
CA LEU A 199 -0.60 -1.22 -21.26
C LEU A 199 -0.94 -0.32 -22.45
N VAL A 200 -0.57 -0.77 -23.65
CA VAL A 200 -0.81 -0.05 -24.91
C VAL A 200 -1.47 -0.99 -25.94
N PRO A 201 -2.23 -0.47 -26.92
CA PRO A 201 -2.95 -1.30 -27.87
C PRO A 201 -2.06 -2.21 -28.75
N ALA A 202 -0.80 -1.82 -29.00
CA ALA A 202 0.15 -2.55 -29.83
C ALA A 202 1.52 -2.59 -29.13
N PRO A 203 1.70 -3.46 -28.12
CA PRO A 203 2.92 -3.51 -27.33
C PRO A 203 4.10 -3.99 -28.21
N ARG A 204 5.24 -3.31 -28.08
CA ARG A 204 6.49 -3.63 -28.79
C ARG A 204 7.62 -3.93 -27.82
N VAL A 205 7.63 -3.28 -26.65
CA VAL A 205 8.66 -3.44 -25.63
C VAL A 205 8.26 -4.58 -24.68
N ASP A 206 8.83 -5.76 -24.91
CA ASP A 206 8.60 -6.96 -24.10
C ASP A 206 9.92 -7.44 -23.44
N PRO A 207 10.30 -6.81 -22.30
CA PRO A 207 11.55 -7.13 -21.63
C PRO A 207 11.49 -8.53 -20.98
N ARG A 208 12.66 -9.08 -20.64
CA ARG A 208 12.73 -10.24 -19.77
C ARG A 208 12.40 -9.82 -18.34
N VAL A 209 11.74 -10.69 -17.58
CA VAL A 209 11.43 -10.45 -16.17
C VAL A 209 11.75 -11.69 -15.35
N ALA A 210 12.46 -11.52 -14.26
CA ALA A 210 12.77 -12.58 -13.32
C ALA A 210 11.65 -12.70 -12.28
N LEU A 211 10.92 -13.83 -12.32
CA LEU A 211 9.88 -14.19 -11.36
C LEU A 211 10.23 -15.51 -10.68
N LEU A 212 10.01 -15.55 -9.36
CA LEU A 212 9.91 -16.78 -8.59
C LEU A 212 8.44 -17.20 -8.58
N LEU A 213 8.12 -18.19 -9.40
CA LEU A 213 6.77 -18.72 -9.59
C LEU A 213 6.51 -19.86 -8.59
N PRO A 214 5.25 -20.11 -8.20
CA PRO A 214 4.93 -21.28 -7.39
C PRO A 214 5.14 -22.59 -8.18
N TYR A 215 5.37 -23.69 -7.48
CA TYR A 215 5.39 -25.03 -8.07
C TYR A 215 4.01 -25.36 -8.65
N GLY A 216 3.98 -26.16 -9.71
CA GLY A 216 2.74 -26.54 -10.38
C GLY A 216 2.37 -25.64 -11.56
N GLU A 217 1.75 -26.23 -12.58
CA GLU A 217 1.37 -25.54 -13.80
C GLU A 217 0.16 -24.63 -13.57
N ALA A 218 -0.86 -25.12 -12.88
CA ALA A 218 -2.08 -24.38 -12.55
C ALA A 218 -1.79 -23.29 -11.53
N MET A 219 -1.02 -23.59 -10.47
CA MET A 219 -0.55 -22.57 -9.53
C MET A 219 0.26 -21.49 -10.23
N THR A 220 1.19 -21.85 -11.12
CA THR A 220 1.92 -20.87 -11.94
C THR A 220 0.97 -20.02 -12.78
N ARG A 221 0.04 -20.65 -13.51
CA ARG A 221 -0.92 -19.97 -14.38
C ARG A 221 -1.81 -18.99 -13.60
N TYR A 222 -2.20 -19.36 -12.39
CA TYR A 222 -3.04 -18.57 -11.50
C TYR A 222 -2.21 -17.98 -10.36
N SER A 223 -1.16 -17.24 -10.71
CA SER A 223 -0.35 -16.51 -9.75
C SER A 223 -0.28 -15.02 -10.06
N ALA A 224 0.00 -14.23 -9.03
CA ALA A 224 0.19 -12.78 -9.11
C ALA A 224 1.33 -12.36 -8.17
N ILE A 225 1.87 -11.16 -8.36
CA ILE A 225 3.05 -10.69 -7.63
C ILE A 225 2.64 -10.30 -6.20
N ALA A 226 3.30 -10.88 -5.20
CA ALA A 226 3.10 -10.56 -3.78
C ALA A 226 4.16 -9.56 -3.24
N ASN A 227 4.90 -8.89 -4.13
CA ASN A 227 5.92 -7.93 -3.73
C ASN A 227 5.33 -6.73 -3.02
N VAL A 228 6.00 -6.31 -1.96
CA VAL A 228 5.73 -5.06 -1.26
C VAL A 228 6.97 -4.20 -1.23
N SER A 229 6.81 -2.90 -1.51
CA SER A 229 7.88 -1.92 -1.45
C SER A 229 7.63 -0.96 -0.30
N ARG A 230 8.64 -0.75 0.54
CA ARG A 230 8.58 0.26 1.60
C ARG A 230 8.96 1.62 1.03
N ASN A 231 8.38 2.67 1.60
CA ASN A 231 8.80 4.04 1.32
C ASN A 231 10.23 4.26 1.86
N LYS A 232 10.84 5.41 1.54
CA LYS A 232 12.23 5.72 1.92
C LYS A 232 12.49 5.67 3.42
N ASP A 233 11.46 5.92 4.22
CA ASP A 233 11.48 5.86 5.68
C ASP A 233 11.23 4.44 6.24
N GLY A 234 11.05 3.45 5.38
CA GLY A 234 10.82 2.05 5.75
C GLY A 234 9.36 1.71 6.07
N VAL A 235 8.45 2.66 6.02
CA VAL A 235 7.02 2.43 6.27
C VAL A 235 6.35 1.95 4.98
N LEU A 236 5.48 0.95 5.12
CA LEU A 236 4.64 0.46 4.01
C LEU A 236 3.35 1.28 4.00
N ARG A 237 3.16 2.12 2.98
CA ARG A 237 1.93 2.91 2.79
C ARG A 237 1.16 2.47 1.55
N ASP A 238 1.89 2.10 0.51
CA ASP A 238 1.33 1.74 -0.78
C ASP A 238 1.52 0.25 -1.09
N ILE A 239 0.48 -0.36 -1.65
CA ILE A 239 0.53 -1.69 -2.25
C ILE A 239 0.26 -1.50 -3.75
N PRO A 240 1.26 -1.69 -4.61
CA PRO A 240 1.08 -1.50 -6.04
C PRO A 240 0.13 -2.56 -6.59
N LEU A 241 -0.91 -2.16 -7.32
CA LEU A 241 -1.85 -3.10 -7.96
C LEU A 241 -1.25 -3.86 -9.14
N ARG A 242 -0.14 -3.36 -9.67
CA ARG A 242 0.59 -3.92 -10.80
C ARG A 242 2.01 -3.40 -10.84
N GLU A 243 2.91 -4.21 -11.36
CA GLU A 243 4.27 -3.81 -11.72
C GLU A 243 4.37 -3.63 -13.24
N SER A 244 4.98 -2.55 -13.72
CA SER A 244 5.13 -2.29 -15.15
C SER A 244 6.47 -2.83 -15.65
N ALA A 245 6.47 -3.51 -16.79
CA ALA A 245 7.65 -4.05 -17.45
C ALA A 245 7.55 -3.79 -18.96
N GLY A 246 8.19 -2.72 -19.43
CA GLY A 246 8.06 -2.26 -20.81
C GLY A 246 6.62 -1.84 -21.12
N ASP A 247 6.05 -2.41 -22.17
CA ASP A 247 4.67 -2.16 -22.60
C ASP A 247 3.63 -3.07 -21.91
N TRP A 248 4.07 -3.85 -20.92
CA TRP A 248 3.27 -4.83 -20.19
C TRP A 248 3.16 -4.48 -18.71
N ALA A 249 2.12 -4.99 -18.06
CA ALA A 249 1.99 -4.97 -16.62
C ALA A 249 1.68 -6.35 -16.06
N LEU A 250 2.28 -6.61 -14.91
CA LEU A 250 2.17 -7.81 -14.11
C LEU A 250 1.25 -7.50 -12.93
N PRO A 251 0.14 -8.23 -12.72
CA PRO A 251 -0.78 -7.93 -11.63
C PRO A 251 -0.15 -8.26 -10.27
N SER A 252 -0.45 -7.45 -9.26
CA SER A 252 -0.22 -7.85 -7.87
C SER A 252 -1.34 -8.77 -7.39
N LEU A 253 -1.05 -9.53 -6.33
CA LEU A 253 -2.06 -10.24 -5.55
C LEU A 253 -2.97 -9.25 -4.80
#